data_AF-A0A2W1JKG1-F1
#
_entry.id   AF-A0A2W1JKG1-F1
#
_cell.length_a   1.000
_cell.length_b   1.000
_cell.length_c   1.000
_cell.angle_alpha   90.00
_cell.angle_beta   90.00
_cell.angle_gamma   90.00
#
_symmetry.space_group_name_H-M   'P 1'
#
loop_
_entity.id
_entity.type
_entity.pdbx_description
1 polymer ?
#
loop_
_entity_poly.entity_id
_entity_poly.type
_entity_poly.pdbx_seq_one_letter_code
_entity_poly.pdbx_strand_id
1 'polypeptide(L)'
;MPNFLLRAIAKGTAFHIDRKIATDSGRWTAGFTLVEVLVALMISAVFTSLTMQALVTAAAFRSKASQYDEAVSWIQEDLEAVVSQASQYENSVLPFSSTCNATTAANGMAASFINNGLGGQTATLGPRDLGGKSYTLNRVAEFASTSDPFRLIELLYTVTPTAGGVPVANVRTEVIPYAVLRCP
;
A
#
# COMPACT_ATOMS: atom_id res chain seq x y z
N MET A 1 34.32 -19.93 -17.96
CA MET A 1 32.94 -20.32 -18.28
C MET A 1 32.10 -19.05 -18.16
N PRO A 2 31.42 -18.59 -19.22
CA PRO A 2 31.07 -17.18 -19.39
C PRO A 2 29.73 -16.78 -18.77
N ASN A 3 29.72 -15.52 -18.32
CA ASN A 3 28.60 -14.69 -17.88
C ASN A 3 27.46 -14.62 -18.93
N PHE A 4 26.24 -14.88 -18.50
CA PHE A 4 25.02 -14.65 -19.28
C PHE A 4 24.60 -13.18 -19.13
N LEU A 5 25.19 -12.34 -19.98
CA LEU A 5 24.88 -10.92 -20.11
C LEU A 5 23.68 -10.77 -21.06
N LEU A 6 22.50 -10.46 -20.50
CA LEU A 6 21.28 -10.18 -21.27
C LEU A 6 21.43 -8.84 -22.01
N ARG A 7 22.02 -8.87 -23.21
CA ARG A 7 21.88 -7.80 -24.20
C ARG A 7 20.52 -7.94 -24.86
N ALA A 8 19.61 -7.04 -24.55
CA ALA A 8 18.40 -6.82 -25.34
C ALA A 8 18.83 -6.43 -26.76
N ILE A 9 18.56 -7.31 -27.73
CA ILE A 9 18.73 -7.03 -29.14
C ILE A 9 17.52 -6.17 -29.56
N ALA A 10 17.76 -4.89 -29.77
CA ALA A 10 16.90 -4.05 -30.58
C ALA A 10 16.91 -4.60 -32.01
N LYS A 11 15.92 -5.42 -32.35
CA LYS A 11 15.60 -5.75 -33.75
C LYS A 11 14.36 -4.94 -34.10
N GLY A 12 14.60 -3.79 -34.73
CA GLY A 12 13.60 -3.12 -35.54
C GLY A 12 13.24 -4.02 -36.71
N THR A 13 12.35 -4.97 -36.48
CA THR A 13 11.61 -5.60 -37.57
C THR A 13 10.50 -4.63 -37.93
N ALA A 14 10.71 -3.90 -39.02
CA ALA A 14 9.67 -3.18 -39.71
C ALA A 14 8.45 -4.09 -39.81
N PHE A 15 7.38 -3.71 -39.10
CA PHE A 15 6.08 -4.35 -39.21
C PHE A 15 5.52 -3.96 -40.57
N HIS A 16 5.93 -4.72 -41.60
CA HIS A 16 5.40 -4.62 -42.94
C HIS A 16 4.00 -5.24 -42.89
N ILE A 17 2.99 -4.41 -42.63
CA ILE A 17 1.61 -4.75 -42.91
C ILE A 17 1.51 -4.79 -44.43
N ASP A 18 1.71 -5.97 -45.01
CA ASP A 18 1.36 -6.23 -46.39
C ASP A 18 -0.18 -6.31 -46.44
N ARG A 19 -0.82 -5.14 -46.39
CA ARG A 19 -2.25 -5.00 -46.59
C ARG A 19 -2.49 -5.24 -48.07
N LYS A 20 -2.71 -6.49 -48.47
CA LYS A 20 -3.46 -6.79 -49.69
C LYS A 20 -4.87 -6.23 -49.51
N ILE A 21 -5.04 -4.98 -49.91
CA ILE A 21 -6.36 -4.43 -50.22
C ILE A 21 -6.81 -5.21 -51.46
N ALA A 22 -7.65 -6.22 -51.25
CA ALA A 22 -8.42 -6.80 -52.34
C ALA A 22 -9.33 -5.70 -52.90
N THR A 23 -8.90 -5.09 -54.00
CA THR A 23 -9.74 -4.25 -54.84
C THR A 23 -10.72 -5.16 -55.58
N ASP A 24 -11.82 -5.49 -54.92
CA ASP A 24 -13.02 -5.97 -55.60
C ASP A 24 -13.64 -4.79 -56.36
N SER A 25 -13.58 -4.88 -57.69
CA SER A 25 -14.05 -3.90 -58.67
C SER A 25 -15.56 -3.98 -58.93
N GLY A 26 -16.36 -4.28 -57.91
CA GLY A 26 -17.81 -4.29 -57.95
C GLY A 26 -18.42 -3.06 -57.28
N ARG A 27 -18.46 -1.92 -58.00
CA ARG A 27 -19.21 -0.68 -57.69
C ARG A 27 -19.17 -0.17 -56.23
N TRP A 28 -18.23 0.72 -55.93
CA TRP A 28 -18.29 1.61 -54.74
C TRP A 28 -18.31 3.09 -55.17
N THR A 29 -19.38 3.48 -55.85
CA THR A 29 -19.75 4.90 -56.05
C THR A 29 -21.18 5.08 -55.54
N ALA A 30 -21.37 4.82 -54.25
CA ALA A 30 -22.51 5.34 -53.50
C ALA A 30 -21.92 6.39 -52.55
N GLY A 31 -22.28 7.66 -52.76
CA GLY A 31 -21.96 8.70 -51.79
C GLY A 31 -22.61 8.40 -50.45
N PHE A 32 -21.93 8.71 -49.35
CA PHE A 32 -22.52 8.63 -48.01
C PHE A 32 -23.86 9.37 -48.01
N THR A 33 -24.94 8.66 -47.68
CA THR A 33 -26.25 9.32 -47.56
C THR A 33 -26.24 10.17 -46.30
N LEU A 34 -26.83 11.38 -46.36
CA LEU A 34 -26.83 12.32 -45.24
C LEU A 34 -27.45 11.68 -43.98
N VAL A 35 -28.47 10.83 -44.17
CA VAL A 35 -29.15 10.09 -43.09
C VAL A 35 -28.23 9.08 -42.40
N GLU A 36 -27.43 8.33 -43.15
CA GLU A 36 -26.49 7.34 -42.59
C GLU A 36 -25.42 8.00 -41.74
N VAL A 37 -24.89 9.13 -42.20
CA VAL A 37 -23.95 9.94 -41.43
C VAL A 37 -24.59 10.46 -40.14
N LEU A 38 -25.86 10.88 -40.20
CA LEU A 38 -26.59 11.40 -39.05
C LEU A 38 -26.81 10.32 -37.97
N VAL A 39 -27.16 9.09 -38.38
CA VAL A 39 -27.31 7.94 -37.47
C VAL A 39 -25.97 7.55 -36.87
N ALA A 40 -24.89 7.51 -37.66
CA ALA A 40 -23.55 7.21 -37.16
C ALA A 40 -23.08 8.24 -36.12
N LEU A 41 -23.32 9.53 -36.38
CA LEU A 41 -22.99 10.62 -35.44
C LEU A 41 -23.80 10.50 -34.15
N MET A 42 -25.08 10.15 -34.24
CA MET A 42 -25.94 9.90 -33.07
C MET A 42 -25.41 8.75 -32.20
N ILE A 43 -25.03 7.62 -32.81
CA ILE A 43 -24.50 6.45 -32.07
C ILE A 43 -23.15 6.80 -31.43
N SER A 44 -22.27 7.48 -32.17
CA SER A 44 -20.96 7.90 -31.63
C SER A 44 -21.11 8.86 -30.45
N ALA A 45 -22.02 9.83 -30.52
CA ALA A 45 -22.25 10.81 -29.47
C ALA A 45 -22.71 10.17 -28.15
N VAL A 46 -23.61 9.19 -28.23
CA VAL A 46 -24.06 8.43 -27.05
C VAL A 46 -22.88 7.64 -26.47
N PHE A 47 -22.12 6.95 -27.31
CA PHE A 47 -20.98 6.15 -26.85
C PHE A 47 -19.89 7.02 -26.18
N THR A 48 -19.54 8.16 -26.77
CA THR A 48 -18.56 9.09 -26.18
C THR A 48 -19.06 9.69 -24.87
N SER A 49 -20.36 10.01 -24.77
CA SER A 49 -20.94 10.57 -23.55
C SER A 49 -20.89 9.59 -22.38
N LEU A 50 -21.12 8.31 -22.64
CA LEU A 50 -21.01 7.26 -21.63
C LEU A 50 -19.54 7.02 -21.25
N THR A 51 -18.64 7.00 -22.24
CA THR A 51 -17.21 6.79 -22.01
C THR A 51 -16.59 7.89 -21.16
N MET A 52 -16.96 9.15 -21.39
CA MET A 52 -16.45 10.29 -20.61
C MET A 52 -16.84 10.18 -19.13
N GLN A 53 -18.08 9.79 -18.86
CA GLN A 53 -18.55 9.59 -17.48
C GLN A 53 -17.79 8.45 -16.80
N ALA A 54 -17.62 7.32 -17.49
CA ALA A 54 -16.86 6.18 -16.97
C ALA A 54 -15.40 6.54 -16.64
N LEU A 55 -14.76 7.36 -17.48
CA LEU A 55 -13.37 7.79 -17.27
C LEU A 55 -13.22 8.69 -16.04
N VAL A 56 -14.16 9.62 -15.80
CA VAL A 56 -14.16 10.46 -14.60
C VAL A 56 -14.32 9.63 -13.34
N THR A 57 -15.23 8.65 -13.34
CA THR A 57 -15.41 7.74 -12.21
C THR A 57 -14.16 6.90 -11.96
N ALA A 58 -13.52 6.38 -13.01
CA ALA A 58 -12.28 5.62 -12.90
C ALA A 58 -11.14 6.48 -12.32
N ALA A 59 -11.02 7.74 -12.74
CA ALA A 59 -10.03 8.67 -12.19
C ALA A 59 -10.27 8.96 -10.70
N ALA A 60 -11.53 9.11 -10.29
CA ALA A 60 -11.89 9.31 -8.88
C ALA A 60 -11.51 8.10 -8.02
N PHE A 61 -11.81 6.87 -8.48
CA PHE A 61 -11.40 5.66 -7.77
C PHE A 61 -9.89 5.48 -7.73
N ARG A 62 -9.19 5.77 -8.83
CA ARG A 62 -7.72 5.72 -8.86
C ARG A 62 -7.10 6.67 -7.83
N SER A 63 -7.63 7.88 -7.67
CA SER A 63 -7.15 8.83 -6.67
C SER A 63 -7.31 8.30 -5.25
N LYS A 64 -8.43 7.64 -4.96
CA LYS A 64 -8.69 7.02 -3.65
C LYS A 64 -7.82 5.79 -3.39
N ALA A 65 -7.62 4.95 -4.40
CA ALA A 65 -6.71 3.81 -4.30
C ALA A 65 -5.28 4.26 -4.02
N SER A 66 -4.78 5.29 -4.74
CA SER A 66 -3.43 5.85 -4.49
C SER A 66 -3.26 6.34 -3.05
N GLN A 67 -4.25 7.05 -2.51
CA GLN A 67 -4.22 7.50 -1.11
C GLN A 67 -4.13 6.34 -0.13
N TYR A 68 -4.86 5.26 -0.39
CA TYR A 68 -4.83 4.06 0.44
C TYR A 68 -3.49 3.33 0.34
N ASP A 69 -2.97 3.14 -0.87
CA ASP A 69 -1.69 2.47 -1.11
C ASP A 69 -0.52 3.23 -0.47
N GLU A 70 -0.50 4.55 -0.57
CA GLU A 70 0.49 5.41 0.09
C GLU A 70 0.37 5.33 1.62
N ALA A 71 -0.85 5.28 2.16
CA ALA A 71 -1.07 5.12 3.60
C ALA A 71 -0.57 3.76 4.11
N VAL A 72 -0.84 2.67 3.39
CA VAL A 72 -0.36 1.33 3.74
C VAL A 72 1.16 1.24 3.61
N SER A 73 1.75 1.84 2.57
CA SER A 73 3.21 1.91 2.43
C SER A 73 3.85 2.65 3.61
N TRP A 74 3.23 3.73 4.11
CA TRP A 74 3.73 4.44 5.28
C TRP A 74 3.63 3.61 6.56
N ILE A 75 2.55 2.82 6.73
CA ILE A 75 2.44 1.86 7.83
C ILE A 75 3.55 0.81 7.75
N GLN A 76 3.85 0.30 6.56
CA GLN A 76 4.94 -0.68 6.37
C GLN A 76 6.30 -0.08 6.72
N GLU A 77 6.57 1.16 6.31
CA GLU A 77 7.80 1.89 6.66
C GLU A 77 8.00 1.98 8.18
N ASP A 78 6.95 2.32 8.94
CA ASP A 78 7.03 2.35 10.41
C ASP A 78 7.13 0.95 11.02
N LEU A 79 6.41 -0.04 10.47
CA LEU A 79 6.49 -1.42 10.94
C LEU A 79 7.90 -1.99 10.79
N GLU A 80 8.58 -1.72 9.67
CA GLU A 80 9.98 -2.10 9.47
C GLU A 80 10.90 -1.43 10.51
N ALA A 81 10.65 -0.15 10.85
CA ALA A 81 11.38 0.52 11.91
C ALA A 81 11.14 -0.12 13.29
N VAL A 82 9.90 -0.50 13.62
CA VAL A 82 9.56 -1.21 14.85
C VAL A 82 10.22 -2.58 14.91
N VAL A 83 10.20 -3.34 13.82
CA VAL A 83 10.87 -4.66 13.74
C VAL A 83 12.39 -4.51 13.89
N SER A 84 12.97 -3.48 13.28
CA SER A 84 14.39 -3.15 13.46
C SER A 84 14.71 -2.84 14.93
N GLN A 85 13.91 -2.01 15.59
CA GLN A 85 14.04 -1.72 17.02
C GLN A 85 13.87 -2.98 17.88
N ALA A 86 12.91 -3.84 17.57
CA ALA A 86 12.65 -5.09 18.25
C ALA A 86 13.85 -6.06 18.19
N SER A 87 14.58 -6.06 17.07
CA SER A 87 15.81 -6.85 16.91
C SER A 87 16.97 -6.28 17.72
N GLN A 88 17.13 -4.95 17.73
CA GLN A 88 18.22 -4.29 18.47
C GLN A 88 18.00 -4.32 19.98
N TYR A 89 16.74 -4.33 20.42
CA TYR A 89 16.36 -4.37 21.83
C TYR A 89 16.94 -5.59 22.55
N GLU A 90 17.15 -6.71 21.85
CA GLU A 90 17.84 -7.90 22.39
C GLU A 90 19.18 -7.52 23.05
N ASN A 91 20.01 -6.73 22.38
CA ASN A 91 21.34 -6.38 22.89
C ASN A 91 21.29 -5.45 24.12
N SER A 92 20.23 -4.67 24.27
CA SER A 92 20.07 -3.73 25.39
C SER A 92 19.57 -4.38 26.69
N VAL A 93 19.07 -5.61 26.64
CA VAL A 93 18.35 -6.27 27.75
C VAL A 93 19.05 -7.54 28.25
N LEU A 94 20.17 -7.93 27.62
CA LEU A 94 20.96 -9.10 27.99
C LEU A 94 21.93 -8.84 29.16
N PRO A 95 22.26 -9.87 29.97
CA PRO A 95 21.96 -11.28 29.73
C PRO A 95 20.71 -11.82 30.45
N PHE A 96 20.16 -11.15 31.47
CA PHE A 96 18.96 -11.61 32.18
C PHE A 96 18.20 -10.41 32.73
N SER A 97 17.15 -10.02 32.02
CA SER A 97 16.19 -9.06 32.55
C SER A 97 15.19 -9.76 33.46
N SER A 98 14.84 -9.12 34.58
CA SER A 98 13.73 -9.53 35.44
C SER A 98 12.41 -9.64 34.66
N THR A 99 12.31 -9.03 33.48
CA THR A 99 11.16 -9.13 32.57
C THR A 99 10.97 -10.51 31.95
N CYS A 100 12.01 -11.36 31.90
CA CYS A 100 11.89 -12.74 31.42
C CYS A 100 11.13 -13.66 32.39
N ASN A 101 11.20 -13.38 33.68
CA ASN A 101 10.54 -14.16 34.74
C ASN A 101 9.41 -13.35 35.41
N ALA A 102 8.79 -12.45 34.65
CA ALA A 102 7.72 -11.62 35.14
C ALA A 102 6.49 -12.45 35.50
N THR A 103 5.88 -12.17 36.65
CA THR A 103 4.64 -12.81 37.11
C THR A 103 3.39 -12.01 36.72
N THR A 104 3.57 -10.76 36.27
CA THR A 104 2.51 -9.89 35.76
C THR A 104 2.87 -9.34 34.39
N ALA A 105 1.87 -9.20 33.51
CA ALA A 105 2.07 -8.73 32.14
C ALA A 105 2.75 -7.36 32.05
N ALA A 106 2.45 -6.44 32.97
CA ALA A 106 3.05 -5.10 33.04
C ALA A 106 4.57 -5.12 33.29
N ASN A 107 5.10 -6.21 33.85
CA ASN A 107 6.54 -6.40 34.05
C ASN A 107 7.15 -7.31 32.98
N GLY A 108 6.35 -7.81 32.02
CA GLY A 108 6.80 -8.68 30.95
C GLY A 108 7.69 -7.96 29.92
N MET A 109 8.30 -8.75 29.04
CA MET A 109 9.16 -8.25 27.97
C MET A 109 8.38 -7.34 27.00
N ALA A 110 7.12 -7.67 26.71
CA ALA A 110 6.23 -6.87 25.88
C ALA A 110 6.07 -5.44 26.43
N ALA A 111 5.70 -5.30 27.70
CA ALA A 111 5.55 -4.02 28.37
C ALA A 111 6.87 -3.24 28.45
N SER A 112 7.99 -3.94 28.69
CA SER A 112 9.32 -3.32 28.73
C SER A 112 9.75 -2.77 27.36
N PHE A 113 9.48 -3.49 26.27
CA PHE A 113 9.78 -3.03 24.92
C PHE A 113 8.93 -1.82 24.52
N ILE A 114 7.67 -1.77 24.90
CA ILE A 114 6.82 -0.58 24.65
C ILE A 114 7.44 0.66 25.29
N ASN A 115 7.81 0.58 26.57
CA ASN A 115 8.32 1.75 27.30
C ASN A 115 9.75 2.13 26.90
N ASN A 116 10.64 1.15 26.74
CA ASN A 116 12.08 1.38 26.58
C ASN A 116 12.57 1.22 25.13
N GLY A 117 11.88 0.45 24.30
CA GLY A 117 12.22 0.24 22.89
C GLY A 117 11.46 1.18 21.96
N LEU A 118 10.13 1.27 22.12
CA LEU A 118 9.25 2.09 21.28
C LEU A 118 9.07 3.52 21.78
N GLY A 119 9.49 3.82 23.02
CA GLY A 119 9.39 5.14 23.65
C GLY A 119 8.00 5.48 24.18
N GLY A 120 7.11 4.49 24.33
CA GLY A 120 5.77 4.66 24.89
C GLY A 120 4.69 3.86 24.15
N GLN A 121 3.49 3.89 24.72
CA GLN A 121 2.33 3.14 24.21
C GLN A 121 1.79 3.70 22.89
N THR A 122 1.86 5.03 22.71
CA THR A 122 1.33 5.70 21.53
C THR A 122 2.43 6.53 20.88
N ALA A 123 2.49 6.47 19.55
CA ALA A 123 3.34 7.33 18.74
C ALA A 123 2.53 7.94 17.61
N THR A 124 2.68 9.25 17.41
CA THR A 124 2.09 9.98 16.30
C THR A 124 3.18 10.40 15.33
N LEU A 125 3.12 9.92 14.10
CA LEU A 125 4.04 10.24 13.02
C LEU A 125 3.38 11.18 12.00
N GLY A 126 4.18 12.08 11.44
CA GLY A 126 3.76 13.05 10.42
C GLY A 126 3.78 14.50 10.90
N PRO A 127 3.12 15.42 10.17
CA PRO A 127 2.23 15.17 9.03
C PRO A 127 2.94 14.68 7.75
N ARG A 128 2.23 13.90 6.92
CA ARG A 128 2.64 13.51 5.56
C ARG A 128 1.49 13.75 4.58
N ASP A 129 1.79 14.27 3.40
CA ASP A 129 0.77 14.48 2.38
C ASP A 129 0.57 13.23 1.54
N LEU A 130 -0.68 12.76 1.47
CA LEU A 130 -1.11 11.61 0.66
C LEU A 130 -2.20 12.08 -0.30
N GLY A 131 -1.97 11.98 -1.61
CA GLY A 131 -2.91 12.47 -2.63
C GLY A 131 -3.37 13.93 -2.46
N GLY A 132 -2.48 14.81 -1.96
CA GLY A 132 -2.74 16.26 -1.80
C GLY A 132 -3.49 16.65 -0.52
N LYS A 133 -3.66 15.73 0.44
CA LYS A 133 -4.20 16.02 1.77
C LYS A 133 -3.20 15.57 2.84
N SER A 134 -3.15 16.30 3.95
CA SER A 134 -2.25 16.00 5.07
C SER A 134 -2.85 14.96 6.01
N TYR A 135 -2.07 13.95 6.35
CA TYR A 135 -2.43 12.85 7.23
C TYR A 135 -1.41 12.69 8.36
N THR A 136 -1.89 12.14 9.46
CA THR A 136 -1.10 11.66 10.60
C THR A 136 -1.28 10.16 10.73
N LEU A 137 -0.18 9.47 11.04
CA LEU A 137 -0.18 8.05 11.37
C LEU A 137 -0.08 7.93 12.90
N ASN A 138 -1.09 7.33 13.51
CA ASN A 138 -1.09 7.01 14.94
C ASN A 138 -0.85 5.52 15.12
N ARG A 139 0.21 5.17 15.84
CA ARG A 139 0.52 3.81 16.28
C ARG A 139 0.18 3.69 17.75
N VAL A 140 -0.60 2.68 18.10
CA VAL A 140 -0.86 2.29 19.49
C VAL A 140 -0.35 0.87 19.69
N ALA A 141 0.54 0.69 20.66
CA ALA A 141 1.02 -0.61 21.08
C ALA A 141 0.22 -1.08 22.31
N GLU A 142 -0.20 -2.33 22.34
CA GLU A 142 -0.92 -2.92 23.47
C GLU A 142 -0.44 -4.36 23.67
N PHE A 143 -0.39 -4.80 24.91
CA PHE A 143 -0.04 -6.18 25.25
C PHE A 143 -1.14 -6.87 26.05
N ALA A 144 -1.99 -6.13 26.77
CA ALA A 144 -2.99 -6.69 27.66
C ALA A 144 -4.10 -7.48 26.94
N SER A 145 -4.40 -7.13 25.69
CA SER A 145 -5.39 -7.82 24.84
C SER A 145 -4.83 -9.01 24.06
N THR A 146 -3.52 -9.27 24.15
CA THR A 146 -2.86 -10.29 23.34
C THR A 146 -3.00 -11.69 23.94
N SER A 147 -2.78 -12.72 23.12
CA SER A 147 -2.78 -14.11 23.56
C SER A 147 -1.62 -14.46 24.52
N ASP A 148 -0.53 -13.71 24.47
CA ASP A 148 0.62 -13.82 25.37
C ASP A 148 1.08 -12.42 25.81
N PRO A 149 0.46 -11.86 26.87
CA PRO A 149 0.68 -10.47 27.27
C PRO A 149 2.07 -10.22 27.88
N PHE A 150 2.89 -11.25 28.06
CA PHE A 150 4.26 -11.13 28.52
C PHE A 150 5.25 -10.97 27.35
N ARG A 151 4.91 -11.46 26.16
CA ARG A 151 5.83 -11.66 25.04
C ARG A 151 5.38 -10.99 23.75
N LEU A 152 4.07 -10.87 23.55
CA LEU A 152 3.45 -10.40 22.32
C LEU A 152 2.96 -8.97 22.49
N ILE A 153 3.09 -8.19 21.43
CA ILE A 153 2.56 -6.83 21.34
C ILE A 153 1.69 -6.73 20.10
N GLU A 154 0.49 -6.24 20.26
CA GLU A 154 -0.39 -5.80 19.17
C GLU A 154 -0.07 -4.34 18.86
N LEU A 155 0.14 -4.05 17.58
CA LEU A 155 0.29 -2.71 17.04
C LEU A 155 -0.95 -2.39 16.22
N LEU A 156 -1.67 -1.35 16.65
CA LEU A 156 -2.78 -0.76 15.91
C LEU A 156 -2.30 0.52 15.21
N TYR A 157 -2.26 0.46 13.90
CA TYR A 157 -1.95 1.59 13.03
C TYR A 157 -3.21 2.23 12.50
N THR A 158 -3.35 3.54 12.65
CA THR A 158 -4.45 4.30 12.07
C THR A 158 -3.92 5.53 11.36
N VAL A 159 -4.27 5.70 10.09
CA VAL A 159 -3.93 6.90 9.30
C VAL A 159 -5.16 7.79 9.20
N THR A 160 -5.12 8.95 9.85
CA THR A 160 -6.22 9.91 9.91
C THR A 160 -5.87 11.24 9.26
N PRO A 161 -6.82 11.94 8.63
CA PRO A 161 -6.57 13.31 8.18
C PRO A 161 -6.20 14.21 9.36
N THR A 162 -5.21 15.08 9.19
CA THR A 162 -4.76 16.02 10.24
C THR A 162 -5.89 16.98 10.68
N ALA A 163 -6.81 17.29 9.77
CA ALA A 163 -8.00 18.11 10.04
C ALA A 163 -9.13 17.36 10.77
N GLY A 164 -8.94 16.09 11.11
CA GLY A 164 -9.97 15.20 11.61
C GLY A 164 -10.82 14.59 10.49
N GLY A 165 -11.38 13.41 10.76
CA GLY A 165 -12.24 12.70 9.81
C GLY A 165 -12.13 11.17 9.90
N VAL A 166 -12.69 10.50 8.90
CA VAL A 166 -12.65 9.04 8.81
C VAL A 166 -11.23 8.57 8.48
N PRO A 167 -10.70 7.54 9.17
CA PRO A 167 -9.38 7.00 8.86
C PRO A 167 -9.34 6.41 7.45
N VAL A 168 -8.21 6.61 6.76
CA VAL A 168 -7.99 6.09 5.39
C VAL A 168 -7.54 4.63 5.44
N ALA A 169 -6.71 4.29 6.41
CA ALA A 169 -6.22 2.93 6.61
C ALA A 169 -6.17 2.60 8.10
N ASN A 170 -6.49 1.35 8.42
CA ASN A 170 -6.34 0.77 9.74
C ASN A 170 -5.75 -0.63 9.59
N VAL A 171 -4.64 -0.89 10.28
CA VAL A 171 -3.93 -2.18 10.25
C VAL A 171 -3.63 -2.61 11.68
N ARG A 172 -3.96 -3.86 11.98
CA ARG A 172 -3.51 -4.55 13.19
C ARG A 172 -2.43 -5.54 12.82
N THR A 173 -1.35 -5.54 13.56
CA THR A 173 -0.27 -6.51 13.41
C THR A 173 0.29 -6.85 14.78
N GLU A 174 0.91 -8.02 14.88
CA GLU A 174 1.57 -8.44 16.11
C GLU A 174 3.08 -8.47 15.91
N VAL A 175 3.83 -8.11 16.95
CA VAL A 175 5.29 -8.11 16.96
C VAL A 175 5.77 -8.78 18.23
N ILE A 176 6.74 -9.69 18.07
CA ILE A 176 7.45 -10.32 19.19
C ILE A 176 8.85 -9.68 19.26
N PRO A 177 9.20 -9.01 20.37
CA PRO A 177 10.56 -8.53 20.58
C PRO A 177 11.55 -9.70 20.60
N TYR A 178 12.68 -9.58 19.92
CA TYR A 178 13.64 -10.68 19.80
C TYR A 178 14.23 -11.09 21.15
N ALA A 179 14.33 -10.13 22.08
CA ALA A 179 14.72 -10.36 23.48
C ALA A 179 13.90 -11.47 24.17
N VAL A 180 12.63 -11.65 23.79
CA VAL A 180 11.77 -12.71 24.32
C VAL A 180 12.34 -14.11 24.04
N LEU A 181 12.88 -14.31 22.84
CA LEU A 181 13.37 -15.62 22.38
C LEU A 181 14.65 -16.05 23.09
N ARG A 182 15.26 -15.15 23.87
CA ARG A 182 16.45 -15.41 24.69
C ARG A 182 16.12 -15.65 26.16
N CYS A 183 14.87 -15.50 26.57
CA CYS A 183 14.46 -15.87 27.92
C CYS A 183 14.55 -17.39 28.11
N PRO A 184 15.14 -17.87 29.23
CA PRO A 184 15.28 -19.29 29.52
C PRO A 184 13.94 -20.02 29.74
#